data_AF-A0A8T7CWQ5-F1
#
_entry.id   AF-A0A8T7CWQ5-F1
#
_cell.length_a   1.000
_cell.length_b   1.000
_cell.length_c   1.000
_cell.angle_alpha   90.00
_cell.angle_beta   90.00
_cell.angle_gamma   90.00
#
_symmetry.space_group_name_H-M   'P 1'
#
loop_
_entity.id
_entity.type
_entity.pdbx_description
1 polymer ?
#
loop_
_entity_poly.entity_id
_entity_poly.type
_entity_poly.pdbx_seq_one_letter_code
_entity_poly.pdbx_strand_id
1 'polypeptide(L)' 'MAGFDKEQSTDGLQERLVGIRRVAKVVKGGRIFGFSALTVVG' A
#
# COMPACT_ATOMS: atom_id res chain seq x y z
N MET A 1 20.65 16.84 7.08
CA MET A 1 19.25 16.37 7.04
C MET A 1 18.99 16.00 5.60
N ALA A 2 19.02 14.71 5.28
CA ALA A 2 18.95 14.20 3.91
C ALA A 2 17.57 14.51 3.32
N GLY A 3 17.56 15.15 2.16
CA GLY A 3 16.36 15.41 1.38
C GLY A 3 15.75 14.09 0.93
N PHE A 4 14.47 13.90 1.22
CA PHE A 4 13.67 12.91 0.53
C PHE A 4 13.27 13.51 -0.80
N ASP A 5 14.22 13.53 -1.75
CA ASP A 5 13.93 13.87 -3.14
C ASP A 5 13.03 12.77 -3.70
N LYS A 6 11.75 13.13 -3.78
CA LYS A 6 10.65 12.27 -4.21
C LYS A 6 10.63 12.21 -5.74
N GLU A 7 11.68 11.65 -6.34
CA GLU A 7 11.70 11.24 -7.76
C GLU A 7 10.89 9.95 -7.98
N GLN A 8 9.63 9.92 -7.51
CA GLN A 8 8.68 8.84 -7.73
C GLN A 8 7.40 9.43 -8.32
N SER A 9 7.52 10.04 -9.49
CA SER A 9 6.38 10.57 -10.25
C SER A 9 6.74 10.66 -11.73
N THR A 10 7.30 9.59 -12.30
CA THR A 10 7.66 9.55 -13.74
C THR A 10 6.45 9.77 -14.65
N ASP A 11 5.23 9.52 -14.18
CA ASP A 11 4.00 9.70 -14.97
C ASP A 11 3.16 10.94 -14.60
N GLY A 12 3.64 11.81 -13.69
CA GLY A 12 2.92 13.05 -13.30
C GLY A 12 1.58 12.86 -12.57
N LEU A 13 1.14 11.61 -12.39
CA LEU A 13 -0.06 11.25 -11.63
C LEU A 13 0.25 11.21 -10.13
N GLN A 14 -0.60 11.82 -9.32
CA GLN A 14 -0.44 11.81 -7.87
C GLN A 14 -1.16 10.59 -7.27
N GLU A 15 -0.40 9.73 -6.58
CA GLU A 15 -0.97 8.59 -5.87
C GLU A 15 -1.56 9.01 -4.52
N ARG A 16 -2.78 8.58 -4.25
CA ARG A 16 -3.46 8.75 -2.95
C ARG A 16 -3.85 7.41 -2.37
N LEU A 17 -3.33 7.12 -1.18
CA LEU A 17 -3.77 5.98 -0.38
C LEU A 17 -5.15 6.28 0.23
N VAL A 18 -6.13 5.43 -0.09
CA VAL A 18 -7.51 5.57 0.36
C VAL A 18 -7.78 4.73 1.60
N GLY A 19 -7.14 3.56 1.71
CA GLY A 19 -7.28 2.74 2.90
C GLY A 19 -6.40 1.51 2.92
N ILE A 20 -6.19 0.98 4.13
CA ILE A 20 -5.49 -0.27 4.37
C ILE A 20 -6.40 -1.18 5.19
N ARG A 21 -6.54 -2.44 4.75
CA ARG A 21 -7.29 -3.48 5.43
C ARG A 21 -6.35 -4.56 5.90
N ARG A 22 -6.53 -4.99 7.14
CA ARG A 22 -5.95 -6.23 7.66
C ARG A 22 -6.80 -7.38 7.15
N VAL A 23 -6.19 -8.32 6.46
CA VAL A 23 -6.84 -9.52 5.94
C VAL A 23 -6.15 -10.76 6.48
N ALA A 24 -6.85 -11.90 6.47
CA ALA A 24 -6.27 -13.16 6.90
C ALA A 24 -6.80 -14.32 6.06
N LYS A 25 -5.92 -15.26 5.72
CA LYS A 25 -6.30 -16.58 5.19
C LYS A 25 -6.27 -17.58 6.33
N VAL A 26 -7.41 -18.23 6.59
CA VAL A 26 -7.48 -19.33 7.56
C VAL A 26 -7.03 -20.62 6.87
N VAL A 27 -6.13 -21.35 7.51
CA VAL A 27 -5.66 -22.67 7.10
C VAL A 27 -5.69 -23.62 8.29
N LYS A 28 -5.47 -24.92 8.07
CA LYS A 28 -5.56 -25.95 9.12
C LYS A 28 -4.67 -25.68 10.34
N GLY A 29 -3.50 -25.05 10.16
CA GLY A 29 -2.54 -24.72 11.22
C GLY A 29 -2.65 -23.32 11.81
N GLY A 30 -3.62 -22.49 11.39
CA GLY A 30 -3.78 -21.14 11.93
C GLY A 30 -4.21 -20.10 10.90
N ARG A 31 -3.83 -18.84 11.13
CA ARG A 31 -4.16 -17.72 10.26
C ARG A 31 -2.89 -17.08 9.72
N ILE A 32 -2.83 -16.98 8.40
CA ILE A 32 -1.81 -16.17 7.73
C ILE A 32 -2.40 -14.78 7.59
N PHE A 33 -1.78 -13.79 8.23
CA PHE A 33 -2.20 -12.40 8.14
C PHE A 33 -1.52 -11.68 6.97
N GLY A 34 -2.22 -10.73 6.39
CA GLY A 34 -1.72 -9.85 5.35
C GLY A 34 -2.41 -8.50 5.38
N PHE A 35 -1.91 -7.58 4.56
CA PHE A 35 -2.51 -6.27 4.38
C PHE A 35 -2.89 -6.07 2.92
N SER A 36 -4.04 -5.46 2.69
CA SER A 36 -4.48 -5.00 1.38
C SER A 36 -4.58 -3.48 1.42
N ALA A 37 -3.92 -2.80 0.49
CA ALA A 37 -3.99 -1.35 0.34
C ALA A 37 -4.84 -1.01 -0.90
N LEU A 38 -5.65 0.04 -0.79
CA LEU A 38 -6.39 0.64 -1.89
C LEU A 38 -5.84 2.04 -2.16
N THR A 39 -5.34 2.24 -3.37
CA THR A 39 -4.74 3.49 -3.86
C THR A 39 -5.49 3.95 -5.11
N VAL A 40 -5.56 5.26 -5.30
CA VAL A 40 -6.15 5.92 -6.49
C VAL A 40 -5.10 6.88 -7.06
N VAL A 41 -5.08 7.01 -8.38
CA VAL A 41 -4.20 7.90 -9.12
C VAL A 41 -5.02 8.89 -9.95
N GLY A 42 -4.50 10.10 -10.14
CA GLY A 42 -5.12 11.17 -10.93
C GLY A 42 -4.21 12.36 -11.12
#